data_AF-A0A846I3D5-F1
#
_entry.id   AF-A0A846I3D5-F1
#
_cell.length_a   1.000
_cell.length_b   1.000
_cell.length_c   1.000
_cell.angle_alpha   90.00
_cell.angle_beta   90.00
_cell.angle_gamma   90.00
#
_symmetry.space_group_name_H-M   'P 1'
#
loop_
_entity.id
_entity.type
_entity.pdbx_description
1 polymer ?
#
loop_
_entity_poly.entity_id
_entity_poly.type
_entity_poly.pdbx_seq_one_letter_code
_entity_poly.pdbx_strand_id
1 'polypeptide(L)'
;MEDNLNSSSVNKQISKIDKEINILEGKKNKLVDMRLEDSIGKATYEAKYADLVVTQETLIEDRKKLAEISENEKVIKLRLKEFKKTLEQNEVLDEFDRYVFESVVEKVIIGGIDEDGNKDPAQITFVYKTGFKSNINGDRFRPQRKNAKGRHRTDELCSYDNNEVERLIGFGF
;
A
#
# COMPACT_ATOMS: atom_id res chain seq x y z
N MET A 1 -3.77 2.25 3.35
CA MET A 1 -5.10 1.72 3.03
C MET A 1 -5.09 1.18 1.61
N GLU A 2 -4.90 -0.12 1.44
CA GLU A 2 -5.31 -0.84 0.22
C GLU A 2 -6.61 -1.56 0.56
N ASP A 3 -7.67 -0.78 0.80
CA ASP A 3 -8.97 -1.33 1.16
C ASP A 3 -9.66 -1.82 -0.12
N ASN A 4 -9.32 -3.05 -0.49
CA ASN A 4 -10.17 -4.20 -0.76
C ASN A 4 -11.70 -4.00 -0.95
N LEU A 5 -12.15 -2.99 -1.69
CA LEU A 5 -13.57 -2.84 -2.03
C LEU A 5 -14.06 -3.87 -3.05
N ASN A 6 -13.18 -4.50 -3.82
CA ASN A 6 -13.57 -5.40 -4.91
C ASN A 6 -13.95 -6.81 -4.42
N SER A 7 -13.13 -7.44 -3.58
CA SER A 7 -13.38 -8.82 -3.13
C SER A 7 -14.68 -8.98 -2.32
N SER A 8 -15.02 -7.97 -1.50
CA SER A 8 -16.29 -7.92 -0.76
C SER A 8 -17.50 -7.81 -1.70
N SER A 9 -17.34 -7.09 -2.82
CA SER A 9 -18.39 -6.94 -3.84
C SER A 9 -18.65 -8.26 -4.58
N VAL A 10 -17.59 -8.94 -5.02
CA VAL A 10 -17.68 -10.24 -5.71
C VAL A 10 -18.30 -11.31 -4.81
N ASN A 11 -17.90 -11.37 -3.54
CA ASN A 11 -18.48 -12.32 -2.57
C ASN A 11 -19.97 -12.06 -2.31
N LYS A 12 -20.40 -10.80 -2.28
CA LYS A 12 -21.83 -10.44 -2.18
C LYS A 12 -22.61 -10.90 -3.40
N GLN A 13 -22.04 -10.78 -4.61
CA GLN A 13 -22.66 -11.26 -5.84
C GLN A 13 -22.79 -12.79 -5.84
N ILE A 14 -21.74 -13.51 -5.45
CA ILE A 14 -21.78 -14.98 -5.30
C ILE A 14 -22.90 -15.39 -4.34
N SER A 15 -23.03 -14.74 -3.17
CA SER A 15 -24.09 -15.03 -2.21
C SER A 15 -25.50 -14.75 -2.75
N LYS A 16 -25.68 -13.75 -3.61
CA LYS A 16 -26.96 -13.49 -4.27
C LYS A 16 -27.29 -14.60 -5.27
N ILE A 17 -26.33 -15.00 -6.10
CA ILE A 17 -26.50 -16.08 -7.07
C ILE A 17 -26.83 -17.39 -6.35
N ASP A 18 -26.16 -17.71 -5.23
CA ASP A 18 -26.47 -18.91 -4.43
C ASP A 18 -27.93 -18.91 -3.92
N LYS A 19 -28.44 -17.75 -3.49
CA LYS A 19 -29.85 -17.62 -3.08
C LYS A 19 -30.81 -17.82 -4.24
N GLU A 20 -30.49 -17.28 -5.42
CA GLU A 20 -31.30 -17.45 -6.62
C GLU A 20 -31.33 -18.91 -7.09
N ILE A 21 -30.19 -19.61 -7.04
CA ILE A 21 -30.10 -21.05 -7.32
C ILE A 21 -30.99 -21.85 -6.35
N ASN A 22 -30.93 -21.56 -5.05
CA ASN A 22 -31.78 -22.23 -4.06
C ASN A 22 -33.28 -21.96 -4.31
N ILE A 23 -33.65 -20.75 -4.73
CA ILE A 23 -35.03 -20.42 -5.09
C ILE A 23 -35.46 -21.20 -6.33
N LEU A 24 -34.60 -21.33 -7.35
CA LEU A 24 -34.87 -22.13 -8.55
C LEU A 24 -35.01 -23.62 -8.21
N GLU A 25 -34.21 -24.14 -7.29
CA GLU A 25 -34.32 -25.53 -6.83
C GLU A 25 -35.64 -25.78 -6.11
N GLY A 26 -36.07 -24.84 -5.25
CA GLY A 26 -37.40 -24.88 -4.63
C GLY A 26 -38.54 -24.83 -5.67
N LYS A 27 -38.39 -24.02 -6.73
CA LYS A 27 -39.36 -23.98 -7.84
C LYS A 27 -39.38 -25.29 -8.63
N LYS A 28 -38.24 -25.94 -8.84
CA LYS A 28 -38.14 -27.26 -9.47
C LYS A 28 -38.88 -28.32 -8.65
N ASN A 29 -38.64 -28.37 -7.34
CA ASN A 29 -39.30 -29.31 -6.45
C ASN A 29 -40.83 -29.11 -6.46
N LYS A 30 -41.29 -27.87 -6.35
CA LYS A 30 -42.71 -27.54 -6.45
C LYS A 30 -43.31 -27.92 -7.81
N LEU A 31 -42.55 -27.77 -8.89
CA LEU A 31 -42.99 -28.16 -10.24
C LEU A 31 -43.15 -29.68 -10.36
N VAL A 32 -42.28 -30.46 -9.71
CA VAL A 32 -42.40 -31.92 -9.59
C VAL A 32 -43.64 -32.29 -8.79
N ASP A 33 -43.87 -31.66 -7.63
CA ASP A 33 -45.03 -31.93 -6.79
C ASP A 33 -46.34 -31.69 -7.55
N MET A 34 -46.47 -30.54 -8.23
CA MET A 34 -47.66 -30.23 -9.05
C MET A 34 -47.88 -31.24 -10.17
N ARG A 35 -46.81 -31.87 -10.70
CA ARG A 35 -46.92 -32.91 -11.73
C ARG A 35 -47.37 -34.24 -11.13
N LEU A 36 -46.93 -34.57 -9.92
CA LEU A 36 -47.35 -35.78 -9.19
C LEU A 36 -48.82 -35.69 -8.74
N GLU A 37 -49.29 -34.49 -8.41
CA GLU A 37 -50.69 -34.21 -8.07
C GLU A 37 -51.61 -34.13 -9.31
N ASP A 38 -51.09 -34.41 -10.52
CA ASP A 38 -51.76 -34.24 -11.82
C ASP A 38 -52.37 -32.84 -12.04
N SER A 39 -51.94 -31.85 -11.26
CA SER A 39 -52.39 -30.45 -11.36
C SER A 39 -51.91 -29.77 -12.63
N ILE A 40 -50.86 -30.31 -13.28
CA ILE A 40 -50.32 -29.83 -14.56
C ILE A 40 -50.08 -30.97 -15.55
N GLY A 41 -50.30 -30.69 -16.83
CA GLY A 41 -50.01 -31.61 -17.94
C GLY A 41 -48.51 -31.80 -18.20
N LYS A 42 -48.18 -32.91 -18.87
CA LYS A 42 -46.78 -33.27 -19.22
C LYS A 42 -46.08 -32.18 -20.04
N ALA A 43 -46.74 -31.68 -21.09
CA ALA A 43 -46.17 -30.66 -21.98
C ALA A 43 -45.83 -29.35 -21.24
N THR A 44 -46.72 -28.92 -20.33
CA THR A 44 -46.50 -27.73 -19.50
C THR A 44 -45.40 -27.91 -18.46
N TYR A 45 -45.28 -29.13 -17.90
CA TYR A 45 -44.17 -29.48 -17.02
C TYR A 45 -42.82 -29.43 -17.75
N GLU A 46 -42.72 -30.09 -18.91
CA GLU A 46 -41.47 -30.19 -19.67
C GLU A 46 -40.96 -28.82 -20.12
N ALA A 47 -41.85 -27.95 -20.64
CA ALA A 47 -41.49 -26.59 -21.04
C ALA A 47 -40.94 -25.77 -19.86
N LYS A 48 -41.66 -25.73 -18.73
CA LYS A 48 -41.22 -24.99 -17.54
C LYS A 48 -39.96 -25.57 -16.91
N TYR A 49 -39.80 -26.90 -16.93
CA TYR A 49 -38.63 -27.56 -16.41
C TYR A 49 -37.39 -27.22 -17.25
N ALA A 50 -37.52 -27.22 -18.59
CA ALA A 50 -36.44 -26.82 -19.49
C ALA A 50 -35.99 -25.37 -19.22
N ASP A 51 -36.93 -24.43 -19.10
CA ASP A 51 -36.59 -23.02 -18.78
C ASP A 51 -35.88 -22.88 -17.42
N LEU A 52 -36.34 -23.60 -16.40
CA LEU A 52 -35.71 -23.62 -15.07
C LEU A 52 -34.31 -24.22 -15.10
N VAL A 53 -34.07 -25.25 -15.91
CA VAL A 53 -32.74 -25.85 -16.08
C VAL A 53 -31.79 -24.90 -16.78
N VAL A 54 -32.21 -24.28 -17.89
CA VAL A 54 -31.37 -23.32 -18.63
C VAL A 54 -30.97 -22.15 -17.74
N THR A 55 -31.93 -21.57 -17.01
CA THR A 55 -31.65 -20.46 -16.08
C THR A 55 -30.73 -20.87 -14.93
N GLN A 56 -30.89 -22.08 -14.39
CA GLN A 56 -30.00 -22.64 -13.36
C GLN A 56 -28.57 -22.84 -13.89
N GLU A 57 -28.42 -23.37 -15.11
CA GLU A 57 -27.10 -23.56 -15.75
C GLU A 57 -26.38 -22.23 -15.95
N THR A 58 -27.08 -21.20 -16.45
CA THR A 58 -26.48 -19.86 -16.63
C THR A 58 -25.97 -19.27 -15.32
N LEU A 59 -26.75 -19.39 -14.23
CA LEU A 59 -26.37 -18.86 -12.93
C LEU A 59 -25.19 -19.63 -12.31
N ILE A 60 -25.13 -20.96 -12.52
CA ILE A 60 -24.00 -21.77 -12.07
C ILE A 60 -22.71 -21.37 -12.82
N GLU A 61 -22.80 -21.12 -14.12
CA GLU A 61 -21.65 -20.70 -14.92
C GLU A 61 -21.13 -19.32 -14.47
N ASP A 62 -22.02 -18.37 -14.23
CA ASP A 62 -21.67 -17.04 -13.73
C ASP A 62 -21.05 -17.09 -12.33
N ARG A 63 -21.60 -17.92 -11.44
CA ARG A 63 -21.02 -18.19 -10.12
C ARG A 63 -19.60 -18.73 -10.24
N LYS A 64 -19.36 -19.66 -11.17
CA LYS A 64 -18.03 -20.26 -11.39
C LYS A 64 -17.02 -19.22 -11.86
N LYS A 65 -17.40 -18.37 -12.82
CA LYS A 65 -16.56 -17.26 -13.32
C LYS A 65 -16.20 -16.30 -12.19
N LEU A 66 -17.17 -15.89 -11.38
CA LEU A 66 -16.93 -14.98 -10.24
C LEU A 66 -16.04 -15.61 -9.17
N ALA A 67 -16.23 -16.90 -8.88
CA ALA A 67 -15.40 -17.62 -7.93
C ALA A 67 -13.93 -17.71 -8.40
N GLU A 68 -13.71 -17.97 -9.69
CA GLU A 68 -12.37 -18.02 -10.29
C GLU A 68 -11.66 -16.66 -10.20
N ILE A 69 -12.36 -15.57 -10.51
CA ILE A 69 -11.83 -14.21 -10.38
C ILE A 69 -11.43 -13.92 -8.91
N SER A 70 -12.30 -14.28 -7.97
CA SER A 70 -12.05 -14.08 -6.54
C SER A 70 -10.81 -14.83 -6.06
N GLU A 71 -10.65 -16.09 -6.49
CA GLU A 71 -9.53 -16.92 -6.09
C GLU A 71 -8.21 -16.44 -6.71
N ASN A 72 -8.23 -16.08 -7.99
CA ASN A 72 -7.07 -15.49 -8.66
C ASN A 72 -6.62 -14.18 -7.98
N GLU A 73 -7.56 -13.33 -7.56
CA GLU A 73 -7.24 -12.10 -6.82
C GLU A 73 -6.55 -12.40 -5.47
N LYS A 74 -7.01 -13.43 -4.74
CA LYS A 74 -6.36 -13.86 -3.48
C LYS A 74 -4.94 -14.37 -3.72
N VAL A 75 -4.75 -15.21 -4.74
CA VAL A 75 -3.43 -15.76 -5.09
C VAL A 75 -2.46 -14.64 -5.46
N ILE A 76 -2.89 -13.66 -6.26
CA ILE A 76 -2.05 -12.51 -6.63
C ILE A 76 -1.65 -11.71 -5.38
N LYS A 77 -2.60 -11.45 -4.47
CA LYS A 77 -2.31 -10.75 -3.21
C LYS A 77 -1.33 -11.52 -2.33
N LEU A 78 -1.47 -12.83 -2.25
CA LEU A 78 -0.55 -13.68 -1.49
C LEU A 78 0.86 -13.60 -2.07
N ARG A 79 0.99 -13.77 -3.39
CA ARG A 79 2.28 -13.68 -4.09
C ARG A 79 2.93 -12.30 -3.92
N LEU A 80 2.15 -11.23 -4.00
CA LEU A 80 2.67 -9.87 -3.79
C LEU A 80 3.18 -9.68 -2.36
N LYS A 81 2.46 -10.23 -1.37
CA LYS A 81 2.87 -10.19 0.04
C LYS A 81 4.14 -10.98 0.29
N GLU A 82 4.26 -12.17 -0.30
CA GLU A 82 5.49 -12.97 -0.24
C GLU A 82 6.65 -12.26 -0.92
N PHE A 83 6.43 -11.69 -2.10
CA PHE A 83 7.43 -10.91 -2.82
C PHE A 83 7.93 -9.72 -1.99
N LYS A 84 7.01 -8.96 -1.39
CA LYS A 84 7.35 -7.87 -0.47
C LYS A 84 8.19 -8.36 0.71
N LYS A 85 7.79 -9.47 1.34
CA LYS A 85 8.53 -10.06 2.46
C LYS A 85 9.96 -10.45 2.04
N THR A 86 10.12 -11.06 0.87
CA THR A 86 11.44 -11.41 0.35
C THR A 86 12.31 -10.17 0.10
N LEU A 87 11.73 -9.09 -0.44
CA LEU A 87 12.45 -7.82 -0.62
C LEU A 87 12.84 -7.16 0.71
N GLU A 88 11.99 -7.23 1.73
CA GLU A 88 12.30 -6.69 3.07
C GLU A 88 13.36 -7.53 3.82
N GLN A 89 13.47 -8.82 3.51
CA GLN A 89 14.46 -9.73 4.09
C GLN A 89 15.84 -9.64 3.43
N ASN A 90 15.90 -9.28 2.15
CA ASN A 90 17.16 -9.04 1.46
C ASN A 90 17.74 -7.69 1.93
N GLU A 91 19.05 -7.67 2.16
CA GLU A 91 19.79 -6.55 2.76
C GLU A 91 19.34 -5.18 2.27
N VAL A 92 19.06 -4.30 3.25
CA VAL A 92 19.06 -2.86 3.02
C VAL A 92 20.45 -2.50 2.52
N LEU A 93 20.54 -1.66 1.47
CA LEU A 93 21.82 -1.22 0.94
C LEU A 93 22.72 -0.68 2.08
N ASP A 94 23.86 -1.33 2.33
CA ASP A 94 24.84 -0.90 3.33
C ASP A 94 25.45 0.47 2.97
N GLU A 95 25.51 0.78 1.68
CA GLU A 95 26.00 2.04 1.14
C GLU A 95 24.95 2.72 0.27
N PHE A 96 25.00 4.04 0.24
CA PHE A 96 24.10 4.82 -0.60
C PHE A 96 24.42 4.63 -2.09
N ASP A 97 23.53 3.97 -2.82
CA ASP A 97 23.58 3.89 -4.28
C ASP A 97 22.74 5.01 -4.92
N ARG A 98 23.45 5.91 -5.62
CA ARG A 98 22.83 7.03 -6.32
C ARG A 98 21.90 6.59 -7.44
N TYR A 99 22.24 5.56 -8.22
CA TYR A 99 21.41 5.09 -9.33
C TYR A 99 20.12 4.45 -8.83
N VAL A 100 20.18 3.69 -7.75
CA VAL A 100 18.98 3.14 -7.10
C VAL A 100 18.12 4.28 -6.57
N PHE A 101 18.70 5.26 -5.90
CA PHE A 101 17.98 6.43 -5.40
C PHE A 101 17.28 7.23 -6.51
N GLU A 102 18.01 7.57 -7.59
CA GLU A 102 17.47 8.29 -8.75
C GLU A 102 16.45 7.45 -9.54
N SER A 103 16.48 6.12 -9.43
CA SER A 103 15.47 5.25 -10.05
C SER A 103 14.10 5.36 -9.37
N VAL A 104 14.07 5.65 -8.06
CA VAL A 104 12.85 5.63 -7.22
C VAL A 104 12.34 7.05 -6.92
N VAL A 105 13.25 7.99 -6.65
CA VAL A 105 12.93 9.38 -6.29
C VAL A 105 12.98 10.27 -7.53
N GLU A 106 11.95 11.10 -7.71
CA GLU A 106 11.88 12.10 -8.77
C GLU A 106 12.56 13.40 -8.33
N LYS A 107 12.22 13.90 -7.13
CA LYS A 107 12.82 15.11 -6.55
C LYS A 107 12.71 15.14 -5.03
N VAL A 108 13.55 15.96 -4.42
CA VAL A 108 13.55 16.23 -2.97
C VAL A 108 13.34 17.72 -2.75
N ILE A 109 12.43 18.08 -1.84
CA ILE A 109 12.14 19.46 -1.43
C ILE A 109 12.65 19.61 0.01
N ILE A 110 13.51 20.61 0.23
CA ILE A 110 14.07 20.92 1.55
C ILE A 110 13.42 22.20 2.04
N GLY A 111 12.94 22.15 3.27
CA GLY A 111 12.16 23.20 3.89
C GLY A 111 10.68 23.12 3.54
N GLY A 112 9.84 23.62 4.43
CA GLY A 112 8.41 23.77 4.21
C GLY A 112 7.77 24.70 5.22
N ILE A 113 6.46 24.60 5.33
CA ILE A 113 5.66 25.38 6.27
C ILE A 113 4.98 24.35 7.18
N ASP A 114 5.15 24.51 8.49
CA ASP A 114 4.49 23.68 9.49
C ASP A 114 3.00 24.02 9.60
N GLU A 115 2.27 23.25 10.40
CA GLU A 115 0.82 23.45 10.61
C GLU A 115 0.51 24.81 11.26
N ASP A 116 1.50 25.41 11.94
CA ASP A 116 1.42 26.71 12.61
C ASP A 116 1.77 27.89 11.67
N GLY A 117 2.07 27.62 10.40
CA GLY A 117 2.40 28.63 9.40
C GLY A 117 3.84 29.15 9.46
N ASN A 118 4.71 28.55 10.26
CA ASN A 118 6.11 28.91 10.38
C ASN A 118 6.95 28.16 9.34
N LYS A 119 8.03 28.80 8.90
CA LYS A 119 9.02 28.17 8.02
C LYS A 119 9.77 27.10 8.81
N ASP A 120 9.71 25.86 8.35
CA ASP A 120 10.47 24.73 8.91
C ASP A 120 11.58 24.32 7.93
N PRO A 121 12.85 24.72 8.15
CA PRO A 121 13.99 24.30 7.34
C PRO A 121 14.34 22.81 7.49
N ALA A 122 13.87 22.14 8.55
CA ALA A 122 14.17 20.74 8.83
C ALA A 122 13.24 19.78 8.07
N GLN A 123 12.14 20.28 7.50
CA GLN A 123 11.22 19.46 6.71
C GLN A 123 11.87 18.98 5.41
N ILE A 124 11.89 17.67 5.17
CA ILE A 124 12.40 17.06 3.94
C ILE A 124 11.26 16.27 3.28
N THR A 125 10.85 16.68 2.09
CA THR A 125 9.80 16.00 1.32
C THR A 125 10.38 15.29 0.11
N PHE A 126 10.25 13.97 0.08
CA PHE A 126 10.57 13.13 -1.07
C PHE A 126 9.36 13.02 -1.98
N VAL A 127 9.55 13.29 -3.27
CA VAL A 127 8.58 13.03 -4.33
C VAL A 127 9.10 11.84 -5.13
N TYR A 128 8.35 10.75 -5.13
CA TYR A 128 8.71 9.51 -5.82
C TYR A 128 8.24 9.59 -7.28
N LYS A 129 8.90 8.83 -8.18
CA LYS A 129 8.47 8.75 -9.59
C LYS A 129 7.05 8.20 -9.78
N THR A 130 6.53 7.49 -8.78
CA THR A 130 5.13 7.03 -8.72
C THR A 130 4.14 8.17 -8.42
N GLY A 131 4.61 9.37 -8.11
CA GLY A 131 3.81 10.52 -7.68
C GLY A 131 3.52 10.55 -6.17
N PHE A 132 3.89 9.51 -5.42
CA PHE A 132 3.76 9.51 -3.97
C PHE A 132 4.67 10.57 -3.33
N LYS A 133 4.29 11.08 -2.16
CA LYS A 133 5.09 12.03 -1.38
C LYS A 133 5.28 11.53 0.03
N SER A 134 6.51 11.57 0.53
CA SER A 134 6.85 11.26 1.92
C SER A 134 7.54 12.44 2.57
N ASN A 135 7.17 12.76 3.80
CA ASN A 135 7.79 13.82 4.59
C ASN A 135 8.58 13.21 5.75
N ILE A 136 9.80 13.72 5.95
CA ILE A 136 10.73 13.29 6.98
C ILE A 136 11.30 14.54 7.66
N ASN A 137 11.43 14.51 8.97
CA ASN A 137 12.09 15.57 9.72
C ASN A 137 13.61 15.33 9.74
N GLY A 138 14.36 16.23 9.11
CA GLY A 138 15.81 16.22 8.98
C GLY A 138 16.57 16.39 10.29
N ASP A 139 15.96 17.00 11.33
CA ASP A 139 16.61 17.12 12.65
C ASP A 139 16.88 15.75 13.28
N ARG A 140 16.10 14.72 12.92
CA ARG A 140 16.31 13.35 13.41
C ARG A 140 17.60 12.71 12.89
N PHE A 141 18.20 13.26 11.83
CA PHE A 141 19.40 12.74 11.18
C PHE A 141 20.61 13.65 11.42
N ARG A 142 20.44 14.74 12.18
CA ARG A 142 21.52 15.67 12.46
C ARG A 142 22.43 15.08 13.54
N PRO A 143 23.73 14.85 13.27
CA PRO A 143 24.65 14.38 14.30
C PRO A 143 24.76 15.41 15.43
N GLN A 144 24.89 14.92 16.67
CA GLN A 144 25.10 15.80 17.82
C GLN A 144 26.34 16.67 17.58
N ARG A 145 26.16 17.99 17.68
CA ARG A 145 27.25 18.95 17.56
C ARG A 145 28.25 18.67 18.69
N LYS A 146 29.51 18.37 18.34
CA LYS A 146 30.62 18.20 19.31
C LYS A 146 30.84 19.44 20.20
N ASN A 147 30.30 20.59 19.81
CA ASN A 147 30.41 21.87 20.52
C ASN A 147 29.13 22.26 21.29
N ALA A 148 28.21 21.32 21.55
CA ALA A 148 27.12 21.55 22.49
C ALA A 148 27.71 21.66 23.90
N LYS A 149 28.20 22.86 24.22
CA LYS A 149 28.91 23.18 25.46
C LYS A 149 28.12 22.64 26.64
N GLY A 150 28.73 21.70 27.36
CA GLY A 150 28.55 21.63 28.79
C GLY A 150 28.74 23.05 29.34
N ARG A 151 27.67 23.59 29.92
CA ARG A 151 27.80 24.70 30.88
C ARG A 151 28.91 24.31 31.86
N HIS A 152 29.79 25.26 32.15
CA HIS A 152 31.02 25.16 32.96
C HIS A 152 32.31 24.72 32.24
N ARG A 153 32.97 25.66 31.56
CA ARG A 153 34.29 26.15 31.97
C ARG A 153 34.39 27.64 31.63
N THR A 154 34.65 28.42 32.66
CA THR A 154 34.96 29.85 32.65
C THR A 154 36.26 30.11 31.90
N ASP A 155 36.29 31.27 31.25
CA ASP A 155 37.45 32.03 30.75
C ASP A 155 38.59 31.27 30.06
N GLU A 156 38.61 31.40 28.74
CA GLU A 156 39.77 31.95 28.02
C GLU A 156 39.29 32.24 26.59
N LEU A 157 38.67 33.42 26.41
CA LEU A 157 38.51 34.01 25.09
C LEU A 157 39.88 34.58 24.72
N CYS A 158 40.51 34.04 23.67
CA CYS A 158 41.67 34.66 23.05
C CYS A 158 41.29 36.06 22.54
N SER A 159 41.57 37.09 23.32
CA SER A 159 41.69 38.44 22.80
C SER A 159 43.01 38.50 22.02
N TYR A 160 42.93 38.40 20.70
CA TYR A 160 44.02 38.84 19.84
C TYR A 160 44.05 40.38 19.93
N ASP A 161 44.79 40.89 20.91
CA ASP A 161 45.26 42.27 20.87
C ASP A 161 46.40 42.33 19.85
N ASN A 162 46.09 42.91 18.70
CA ASN A 162 47.08 43.33 17.72
C ASN A 162 47.81 44.55 18.29
N ASN A 163 48.96 44.31 18.92
CA ASN A 163 50.10 45.23 18.96
C ASN A 163 51.25 44.55 19.71
N GLU A 164 52.25 44.07 19.00
CA GLU A 164 53.61 44.60 19.14
C GLU A 164 54.55 44.03 18.08
N VAL A 165 55.47 44.90 17.71
CA VAL A 165 56.37 44.88 16.56
C VAL A 165 57.66 44.15 16.98
N GLU A 166 58.37 43.60 15.99
CA GLU A 166 59.80 43.29 16.07
C GLU A 166 60.27 42.15 17.01
N ARG A 167 60.61 41.01 16.38
CA ARG A 167 62.01 40.58 16.31
C ARG A 167 62.21 39.44 15.30
N LEU A 168 62.71 39.80 14.12
CA LEU A 168 63.53 38.89 13.31
C LEU A 168 64.77 38.54 14.13
N ILE A 169 65.02 37.25 14.37
CA ILE A 169 66.35 36.77 14.76
C ILE A 169 66.64 35.52 13.93
N GLY A 170 67.72 35.60 13.16
CA GLY A 170 68.11 34.64 12.14
C GLY A 170 68.59 33.30 12.68
N PHE A 171 68.43 32.28 11.85
CA PHE A 171 69.05 30.97 12.03
C PHE A 171 70.50 31.01 11.56
N GLY A 172 71.41 30.70 12.47
CA GLY A 172 72.75 30.21 12.14
C GLY A 172 72.99 28.93 12.92
N PHE A 173 73.14 27.81 12.20
CA PHE A 173 74.28 26.89 12.22
C PHE A 173 74.14 25.92 11.04
#